data_AF-A0A1Z8JJ40-F1
#
_entry.id   AF-A0A1Z8JJ40-F1
#
_cell.length_a   1.000
_cell.length_b   1.000
_cell.length_c   1.000
_cell.angle_alpha   90.00
_cell.angle_beta   90.00
_cell.angle_gamma   90.00
#
_symmetry.space_group_name_H-M   'P 1'
#
loop_
_entity.id
_entity.type
_entity.pdbx_description
1 polymer ?
#
loop_
_entity_poly.entity_id
_entity_poly.type
_entity_poly.pdbx_seq_one_letter_code
_entity_poly.pdbx_strand_id
1 'polypeptide(L)'
;MLIGLEGTFGSGGEDVVRIFTQKLKFKLLYLESIVSCDDESIQVHDLTIFKRFQDPESLLNYVTANWRENLLICNLRALSNLEMFLKRPFFMLITIDSSINLKFKRVSNKYPSWTLEKVCEESDKLQLNPKYCSIQDKAKLKLINNTLDTQILYDNLQKLDLTNPERLRPHWDSYFMHFADLAAMRSNCMKRRVGCVIVKDNRVVATGYNGTPRGAKNCNEGGCNRCNHPAESGSSSGVALSTCLCLHAEENALLEAGRRRVEENSILYCNTCPCLTCTIKIVQVGITEVVYSQSYSMDEFSEKVFREAGIKFRQFIPPTYGTIVIQ
;
A
#
# COMPACT_ATOMS: atom_id res chain seq x y z
N MET A 1 -5.88 14.68 -9.01
CA MET A 1 -4.77 14.11 -8.22
C MET A 1 -3.46 14.78 -8.64
N LEU A 2 -2.60 15.12 -7.69
CA LEU A 2 -1.25 15.63 -7.95
C LEU A 2 -0.23 14.51 -7.69
N ILE A 3 0.56 14.16 -8.70
CA ILE A 3 1.69 13.25 -8.56
C ILE A 3 2.99 14.06 -8.55
N GLY A 4 3.79 13.79 -7.54
CA GLY A 4 5.17 14.18 -7.48
C GLY A 4 6.08 13.05 -7.92
N LEU A 5 6.93 13.30 -8.91
CA LEU A 5 7.85 12.32 -9.46
C LEU A 5 9.30 12.69 -9.18
N GLU A 6 10.04 11.76 -8.61
CA GLU A 6 11.48 11.89 -8.39
C GLU A 6 12.19 10.64 -8.90
N GLY A 7 13.39 10.75 -9.46
CA GLY A 7 14.09 9.60 -10.02
C GLY A 7 15.59 9.72 -9.93
N THR A 8 16.30 8.59 -9.94
CA THR A 8 17.74 8.58 -10.13
C THR A 8 18.09 8.78 -11.61
N PHE A 9 19.31 9.24 -11.90
CA PHE A 9 19.78 9.29 -13.28
C PHE A 9 19.72 7.88 -13.91
N GLY A 10 19.40 7.81 -15.20
CA GLY A 10 19.27 6.52 -15.89
C GLY A 10 18.16 5.61 -15.35
N SER A 11 17.26 6.08 -14.48
CA SER A 11 16.12 5.27 -13.99
C SER A 11 15.00 5.08 -15.02
N GLY A 12 15.06 5.80 -16.15
CA GLY A 12 13.94 5.91 -17.10
C GLY A 12 12.84 6.86 -16.60
N GLY A 13 13.17 7.79 -15.69
CA GLY A 13 12.22 8.82 -15.22
C GLY A 13 11.62 9.65 -16.35
N GLU A 14 12.41 9.97 -17.38
CA GLU A 14 11.96 10.69 -18.57
C GLU A 14 10.85 9.92 -19.32
N ASP A 15 11.03 8.60 -19.49
CA ASP A 15 10.03 7.72 -20.14
C ASP A 15 8.73 7.68 -19.33
N VAL A 16 8.84 7.63 -18.00
CA VAL A 16 7.66 7.69 -17.11
C VAL A 16 6.94 9.02 -17.26
N VAL A 17 7.63 10.16 -17.30
CA VAL A 17 6.99 11.46 -17.52
C VAL A 17 6.31 11.53 -18.90
N ARG A 18 6.95 11.01 -19.95
CA ARG A 18 6.34 10.91 -21.30
C ARG A 18 5.07 10.09 -21.28
N ILE A 19 5.09 8.91 -20.63
CA ILE A 19 3.90 8.06 -20.49
C ILE A 19 2.79 8.81 -19.74
N PHE A 20 3.12 9.47 -18.63
CA PHE A 20 2.14 10.19 -17.83
C PHE A 20 1.47 11.31 -18.63
N THR A 21 2.26 12.10 -19.34
CA THR A 21 1.78 13.27 -20.08
C THR A 21 1.05 12.88 -21.37
N GLN A 22 1.61 11.98 -22.16
CA GLN A 22 1.11 11.64 -23.49
C GLN A 22 0.03 10.55 -23.47
N LYS A 23 0.22 9.50 -22.65
CA LYS A 23 -0.70 8.34 -22.62
C LYS A 23 -1.73 8.45 -21.48
N LEU A 24 -1.30 8.85 -20.28
CA LEU A 24 -2.17 8.94 -19.09
C LEU A 24 -2.79 10.35 -18.88
N LYS A 25 -2.50 11.30 -19.78
CA LYS A 25 -3.10 12.63 -19.84
C LYS A 25 -2.90 13.48 -18.57
N PHE A 26 -1.76 13.34 -17.90
CA PHE A 26 -1.34 14.24 -16.83
C PHE A 26 -0.83 15.56 -17.40
N LYS A 27 -1.17 16.67 -16.75
CA LYS A 27 -0.66 18.00 -17.07
C LYS A 27 0.64 18.24 -16.29
N LEU A 28 1.76 18.37 -17.01
CA LEU A 28 3.07 18.64 -16.42
C LEU A 28 3.18 20.10 -15.98
N LEU A 29 3.40 20.32 -14.70
CA LEU A 29 3.63 21.62 -14.10
C LEU A 29 5.12 21.75 -13.78
N TYR A 30 5.69 22.91 -14.05
CA TYR A 30 7.11 23.19 -13.87
C TYR A 30 7.33 24.36 -12.92
N LEU A 31 8.35 24.29 -12.06
CA LEU A 31 8.73 25.34 -11.13
C LEU A 31 10.14 25.83 -11.46
N GLU A 32 10.28 27.12 -11.76
CA GLU A 32 11.54 27.72 -12.22
C GLU A 32 12.65 27.71 -11.16
N SER A 33 12.29 27.77 -9.86
CA SER A 33 13.25 27.75 -8.77
C SER A 33 14.02 26.41 -8.61
N ILE A 34 13.71 25.41 -9.43
CA ILE A 34 14.33 24.07 -9.41
C ILE A 34 15.66 24.03 -10.19
N VAL A 35 15.98 25.05 -10.99
CA VAL A 35 17.10 25.05 -11.94
C VAL A 35 18.49 25.11 -11.29
N SER A 36 18.61 25.43 -9.99
CA SER A 36 19.92 25.68 -9.37
C SER A 36 20.63 24.47 -8.74
N CYS A 37 20.11 23.24 -8.87
CA CYS A 37 20.69 22.07 -8.20
C CYS A 37 20.84 20.89 -9.16
N ASP A 38 22.08 20.69 -9.63
CA ASP A 38 22.69 19.48 -10.18
C ASP A 38 21.99 18.75 -11.35
N ASP A 39 22.79 18.45 -12.38
CA ASP A 39 22.46 17.89 -13.70
C ASP A 39 21.87 16.44 -13.67
N GLU A 40 21.52 15.93 -12.49
CA GLU A 40 21.19 14.53 -12.20
C GLU A 40 19.68 14.26 -11.99
N SER A 41 18.84 15.26 -12.27
CA SER A 41 17.38 15.19 -12.15
C SER A 41 16.69 14.71 -13.44
N ILE A 42 15.38 14.44 -13.37
CA ILE A 42 14.60 14.05 -14.57
C ILE A 42 14.62 15.23 -15.54
N GLN A 43 15.26 15.06 -16.69
CA GLN A 43 15.37 16.14 -17.65
C GLN A 43 14.05 16.31 -18.39
N VAL A 44 13.45 17.49 -18.22
CA VAL A 44 12.14 17.86 -18.75
C VAL A 44 12.23 18.84 -19.94
N HIS A 45 13.43 19.07 -20.46
CA HIS A 45 13.68 20.07 -21.51
C HIS A 45 12.92 19.81 -22.82
N ASP A 46 12.69 18.55 -23.18
CA ASP A 46 11.97 18.16 -24.40
C ASP A 46 10.50 17.80 -24.16
N LEU A 47 9.95 18.15 -22.99
CA LEU A 47 8.59 17.81 -22.60
C LEU A 47 7.65 19.01 -22.68
N THR A 48 6.42 18.77 -23.14
CA THR A 48 5.38 19.80 -23.22
C THR A 48 4.94 20.18 -21.81
N ILE A 49 5.48 21.29 -21.31
CA ILE A 49 5.08 21.88 -20.04
C ILE A 49 3.72 22.54 -20.21
N PHE A 50 2.76 22.14 -19.38
CA PHE A 50 1.42 22.71 -19.39
C PHE A 50 1.40 24.10 -18.74
N LYS A 51 2.10 24.27 -17.61
CA LYS A 51 2.16 25.56 -16.90
C LYS A 51 3.44 25.69 -16.07
N ARG A 52 3.99 26.90 -16.04
CA ARG A 52 5.19 27.29 -15.28
C ARG A 52 4.81 28.14 -14.06
N PHE A 53 5.56 27.98 -12.98
CA PHE A 53 5.41 28.70 -11.72
C PHE A 53 6.77 29.24 -11.28
N GLN A 54 6.78 30.42 -10.67
CA GLN A 54 8.01 31.06 -10.19
C GLN A 54 8.39 30.57 -8.79
N ASP A 55 7.38 30.27 -7.97
CA ASP A 55 7.53 29.94 -6.56
C ASP A 55 6.64 28.75 -6.15
N PRO A 56 7.02 28.00 -5.09
CA PRO A 56 6.24 26.84 -4.62
C PRO A 56 4.81 27.17 -4.16
N GLU A 57 4.56 28.38 -3.67
CA GLU A 57 3.27 28.77 -3.09
C GLU A 57 2.21 28.99 -4.18
N SER A 58 2.57 29.68 -5.26
CA SER A 58 1.70 29.84 -6.43
C SER A 58 1.38 28.50 -7.09
N LEU A 59 2.35 27.58 -7.16
CA LEU A 59 2.12 26.20 -7.58
C LEU A 59 1.14 25.49 -6.65
N LEU A 60 1.35 25.56 -5.32
CA LEU A 60 0.47 24.93 -4.33
C LEU A 60 -0.97 25.45 -4.40
N ASN A 61 -1.15 26.76 -4.58
CA ASN A 61 -2.46 27.39 -4.72
C ASN A 61 -3.18 26.89 -5.98
N TYR A 62 -2.46 26.81 -7.10
CA TYR A 62 -3.01 26.30 -8.36
C TYR A 62 -3.43 24.83 -8.24
N VAL A 63 -2.56 23.94 -7.74
CA VAL A 63 -2.88 22.51 -7.63
C VAL A 63 -4.02 22.27 -6.63
N THR A 64 -4.15 23.12 -5.61
CA THR A 64 -5.25 23.04 -4.64
C THR A 64 -6.57 23.44 -5.28
N ALA A 65 -6.61 24.51 -6.08
CA ALA A 65 -7.81 24.91 -6.82
C ALA A 65 -8.22 23.86 -7.89
N ASN A 66 -7.24 23.13 -8.43
CA ASN A 66 -7.43 22.18 -9.53
C ASN A 66 -7.20 20.71 -9.10
N TRP A 67 -7.44 20.38 -7.82
CA TRP A 67 -7.06 19.08 -7.25
C TRP A 67 -7.71 17.87 -7.93
N ARG A 68 -8.83 18.06 -8.64
CA ARG A 68 -9.54 17.03 -9.41
C ARG A 68 -8.85 16.68 -10.74
N GLU A 69 -7.98 17.55 -11.25
CA GLU A 69 -7.23 17.29 -12.48
C GLU A 69 -6.06 16.34 -12.23
N ASN A 70 -5.59 15.65 -13.29
CA ASN A 70 -4.37 14.85 -13.24
C ASN A 70 -3.17 15.77 -13.46
N LEU A 71 -2.47 16.10 -12.38
CA LEU A 71 -1.36 17.05 -12.37
C LEU A 71 -0.06 16.31 -12.04
N LEU A 72 1.04 16.68 -12.69
CA LEU A 72 2.35 16.09 -12.49
C LEU A 72 3.37 17.18 -12.19
N ILE A 73 4.19 16.99 -11.16
CA ILE A 73 5.37 17.80 -10.87
C ILE A 73 6.59 16.88 -10.76
N CYS A 74 7.75 17.35 -11.18
CA CYS A 74 9.00 16.59 -11.15
C CYS A 74 10.10 17.35 -10.39
N ASN A 75 11.23 16.69 -10.13
CA ASN A 75 12.46 17.29 -9.60
C ASN A 75 12.26 17.98 -8.24
N LEU A 76 11.63 17.24 -7.33
CA LEU A 76 11.21 17.68 -6.01
C LEU A 76 12.38 17.78 -5.02
N ARG A 77 13.58 17.27 -5.36
CA ARG A 77 14.81 17.44 -4.56
C ARG A 77 15.16 18.91 -4.29
N ALA A 78 14.83 19.81 -5.21
CA ALA A 78 15.05 21.24 -5.04
C ALA A 78 13.96 21.93 -4.19
N LEU A 79 12.86 21.23 -3.88
CA LEU A 79 11.79 21.78 -3.06
C LEU A 79 12.17 21.67 -1.59
N SER A 80 12.70 22.75 -1.02
CA SER A 80 12.75 22.96 0.44
C SER A 80 11.40 22.72 1.12
N ASN A 81 10.31 22.79 0.33
CA ASN A 81 8.94 22.77 0.79
C ASN A 81 8.16 21.49 0.42
N LEU A 82 8.80 20.36 0.08
CA LEU A 82 8.09 19.09 -0.23
C LEU A 82 7.00 18.74 0.81
N GLU A 83 7.25 19.05 2.09
CA GLU A 83 6.30 18.91 3.20
C GLU A 83 4.95 19.59 2.97
N MET A 84 4.93 20.74 2.28
CA MET A 84 3.69 21.47 2.00
C MET A 84 2.76 20.70 1.06
N PHE A 85 3.33 19.91 0.15
CA PHE A 85 2.60 19.03 -0.75
C PHE A 85 2.21 17.73 -0.03
N LEU A 86 3.10 17.14 0.78
CA LEU A 86 2.82 15.92 1.56
C LEU A 86 1.63 16.04 2.51
N LYS A 87 1.37 17.25 3.04
CA LYS A 87 0.18 17.54 3.86
C LYS A 87 -1.14 17.47 3.08
N ARG A 88 -1.11 17.47 1.75
CA ARG A 88 -2.32 17.48 0.92
C ARG A 88 -2.81 16.06 0.65
N PRO A 89 -4.10 15.76 0.87
CA PRO A 89 -4.63 14.41 0.67
C PRO A 89 -4.57 13.95 -0.79
N PHE A 90 -4.59 14.89 -1.73
CA PHE A 90 -4.52 14.65 -3.17
C PHE A 90 -3.10 14.55 -3.72
N PHE A 91 -2.07 14.63 -2.87
CA PHE A 91 -0.69 14.49 -3.27
C PHE A 91 -0.16 13.07 -3.05
N MET A 92 0.57 12.58 -4.04
CA MET A 92 1.28 11.31 -3.98
C MET A 92 2.70 11.49 -4.52
N LEU A 93 3.69 11.11 -3.71
CA LEU A 93 5.08 11.05 -4.13
C LEU A 93 5.39 9.64 -4.67
N ILE A 94 5.99 9.61 -5.86
CA ILE A 94 6.47 8.42 -6.55
C ILE A 94 7.97 8.60 -6.81
N THR A 95 8.78 7.63 -6.40
CA THR A 95 10.20 7.58 -6.73
C THR A 95 10.48 6.51 -7.77
N ILE A 96 11.42 6.76 -8.67
CA ILE A 96 11.82 5.81 -9.72
C ILE A 96 13.31 5.47 -9.57
N ASP A 97 13.62 4.19 -9.63
CA ASP A 97 14.98 3.69 -9.70
C ASP A 97 15.10 2.53 -10.71
N SER A 98 16.30 2.02 -10.92
CA SER A 98 16.56 0.90 -11.85
C SER A 98 17.84 0.16 -11.48
N SER A 99 18.00 -1.05 -11.99
CA SER A 99 19.29 -1.76 -11.89
C SER A 99 20.44 -0.98 -12.54
N ILE A 100 21.64 -1.10 -11.97
CA ILE A 100 22.85 -0.41 -12.43
C ILE A 100 23.13 -0.67 -13.92
N ASN A 101 22.97 -1.91 -14.38
CA ASN A 101 23.19 -2.26 -15.79
C ASN A 101 22.24 -1.50 -16.74
N LEU A 102 20.99 -1.28 -16.33
CA LEU A 102 20.03 -0.53 -17.13
C LEU A 102 20.28 0.98 -17.06
N LYS A 103 20.70 1.49 -15.89
CA LYS A 103 21.20 2.86 -15.79
C LYS A 103 22.33 3.10 -16.79
N PHE A 104 23.34 2.23 -16.81
CA PHE A 104 24.45 2.31 -17.75
C PHE A 104 23.99 2.31 -19.21
N LYS A 105 23.09 1.39 -19.61
CA LYS A 105 22.55 1.35 -20.98
C LYS A 105 21.77 2.60 -21.40
N ARG A 106 21.05 3.25 -20.47
CA ARG A 106 20.30 4.48 -20.76
C ARG A 106 21.22 5.70 -20.82
N VAL A 107 22.22 5.71 -19.95
CA VAL A 107 23.18 6.81 -19.80
C VAL A 107 24.22 6.78 -20.91
N SER A 108 24.60 5.61 -21.44
CA SER A 108 25.67 5.47 -22.44
C SER A 108 25.44 6.27 -23.72
N ASN A 109 24.18 6.45 -24.13
CA ASN A 109 23.85 7.26 -25.31
C ASN A 109 24.03 8.77 -25.04
N LYS A 110 23.84 9.19 -23.79
CA LYS A 110 23.85 10.61 -23.38
C LYS A 110 25.22 11.05 -22.88
N TYR A 111 25.93 10.16 -22.22
CA TYR A 111 27.28 10.36 -21.68
C TYR A 111 28.20 9.23 -22.15
N PRO A 112 28.67 9.27 -23.42
CA PRO A 112 29.51 8.22 -23.98
C PRO A 112 30.85 8.00 -23.25
N SER A 113 31.28 8.99 -22.46
CA SER A 113 32.51 8.93 -21.66
C SER A 113 32.34 8.22 -20.31
N TRP A 114 31.11 7.96 -19.86
CA TRP A 114 30.88 7.33 -18.57
C TRP A 114 31.15 5.83 -18.66
N THR A 115 31.99 5.31 -17.77
CA THR A 115 32.18 3.86 -17.60
C THR A 115 31.15 3.27 -16.64
N LEU A 116 31.08 1.94 -16.55
CA LEU A 116 30.20 1.27 -15.59
C LEU A 116 30.58 1.64 -14.15
N GLU A 117 31.87 1.72 -13.85
CA GLU A 117 32.40 2.15 -12.54
C GLU A 117 31.92 3.57 -12.22
N LYS A 118 31.98 4.47 -13.19
CA LYS A 118 31.49 5.84 -13.01
C LYS A 118 29.99 5.87 -12.71
N VAL A 119 29.20 5.05 -13.39
CA VAL A 119 27.76 4.90 -13.09
C VAL A 119 27.52 4.33 -11.70
N CYS A 120 28.31 3.37 -11.24
CA CYS A 120 28.22 2.88 -9.87
C CYS A 120 28.50 4.00 -8.86
N GLU A 121 29.61 4.73 -9.03
CA GLU A 121 30.01 5.83 -8.14
C GLU A 121 28.92 6.92 -8.04
N GLU A 122 28.39 7.38 -9.17
CA GLU A 122 27.32 8.40 -9.16
C GLU A 122 26.02 7.83 -8.58
N SER A 123 25.70 6.55 -8.83
CA SER A 123 24.51 5.92 -8.25
C SER A 123 24.61 5.84 -6.73
N ASP A 124 25.77 5.47 -6.21
CA ASP A 124 26.01 5.37 -4.76
C ASP A 124 25.94 6.73 -4.09
N LYS A 125 26.59 7.76 -4.67
CA LYS A 125 26.50 9.14 -4.15
C LYS A 125 25.06 9.61 -4.01
N LEU A 126 24.22 9.28 -4.98
CA LEU A 126 22.83 9.70 -4.98
C LEU A 126 21.96 8.87 -4.03
N GLN A 127 22.08 7.54 -4.07
CA GLN A 127 21.28 6.64 -3.24
C GLN A 127 21.61 6.75 -1.76
N LEU A 128 22.85 7.09 -1.42
CA LEU A 128 23.31 7.30 -0.05
C LEU A 128 23.21 8.76 0.40
N ASN A 129 22.70 9.66 -0.45
CA ASN A 129 22.46 11.04 -0.07
C ASN A 129 21.30 11.13 0.93
N PRO A 130 21.51 11.67 2.16
CA PRO A 130 20.46 11.71 3.19
C PRO A 130 19.19 12.45 2.76
N LYS A 131 19.29 13.48 1.91
CA LYS A 131 18.12 14.20 1.39
C LYS A 131 17.31 13.30 0.47
N TYR A 132 17.96 12.51 -0.39
CA TYR A 132 17.28 11.59 -1.28
C TYR A 132 16.65 10.42 -0.52
N CYS A 133 17.35 9.85 0.47
CA CYS A 133 16.79 8.83 1.36
C CYS A 133 15.49 9.33 2.03
N SER A 134 15.49 10.57 2.54
CA SER A 134 14.29 11.16 3.15
C SER A 134 13.11 11.28 2.16
N ILE A 135 13.38 11.59 0.90
CA ILE A 135 12.35 11.63 -0.15
C ILE A 135 11.84 10.21 -0.43
N GLN A 136 12.73 9.22 -0.54
CA GLN A 136 12.35 7.83 -0.74
C GLN A 136 11.47 7.30 0.39
N ASP A 137 11.77 7.63 1.64
CA ASP A 137 10.98 7.18 2.80
C ASP A 137 9.56 7.76 2.82
N LYS A 138 9.39 8.94 2.20
CA LYS A 138 8.09 9.62 2.06
C LYS A 138 7.31 9.17 0.82
N ALA A 139 7.94 8.42 -0.09
CA ALA A 139 7.30 7.98 -1.31
C ALA A 139 6.24 6.91 -1.02
N LYS A 140 5.02 7.12 -1.52
CA LYS A 140 3.94 6.12 -1.42
C LYS A 140 4.17 4.95 -2.37
N LEU A 141 4.90 5.20 -3.47
CA LEU A 141 5.28 4.21 -4.46
C LEU A 141 6.75 4.35 -4.84
N LYS A 142 7.47 3.22 -4.85
CA LYS A 142 8.85 3.11 -5.31
C LYS A 142 8.87 2.21 -6.55
N LEU A 143 8.99 2.81 -7.73
CA LEU A 143 9.02 2.09 -8.99
C LEU A 143 10.46 1.69 -9.31
N ILE A 144 10.71 0.39 -9.48
CA ILE A 144 11.98 -0.13 -9.97
C ILE A 144 11.78 -0.50 -11.43
N ASN A 145 12.18 0.40 -12.32
CA ASN A 145 12.02 0.26 -13.76
C ASN A 145 13.13 -0.61 -14.36
N ASN A 146 12.91 -1.92 -14.42
CA ASN A 146 13.86 -2.90 -14.95
C ASN A 146 13.60 -3.32 -16.40
N THR A 147 12.91 -2.50 -17.19
CA THR A 147 12.67 -2.75 -18.61
C THR A 147 13.16 -1.59 -19.49
N LEU A 148 13.57 -1.89 -20.72
CA LEU A 148 13.82 -0.90 -21.77
C LEU A 148 12.60 -0.73 -22.69
N ASP A 149 11.60 -1.61 -22.56
CA ASP A 149 10.41 -1.59 -23.38
C ASP A 149 9.39 -0.60 -22.81
N THR A 150 9.11 0.46 -23.58
CA THR A 150 8.17 1.51 -23.21
C THR A 150 6.72 1.01 -23.14
N GLN A 151 6.37 -0.04 -23.89
CA GLN A 151 5.04 -0.64 -23.84
C GLN A 151 4.87 -1.45 -22.56
N ILE A 152 5.85 -2.27 -22.18
CA ILE A 152 5.84 -2.98 -20.89
C ILE A 152 5.75 -1.98 -19.72
N LEU A 153 6.53 -0.90 -19.78
CA LEU A 153 6.47 0.17 -18.78
C LEU A 153 5.07 0.80 -18.70
N TYR A 154 4.45 1.11 -19.85
CA TYR A 154 3.11 1.66 -19.91
C TYR A 154 2.05 0.71 -19.34
N ASP A 155 2.06 -0.55 -19.75
CA ASP A 155 1.08 -1.55 -19.31
C ASP A 155 1.15 -1.76 -17.79
N ASN A 156 2.36 -1.77 -17.23
CA ASN A 156 2.55 -1.83 -15.78
C ASN A 156 2.05 -0.57 -15.08
N LEU A 157 2.37 0.63 -15.57
CA LEU A 157 1.89 1.89 -14.99
C LEU A 157 0.36 2.01 -15.05
N GLN A 158 -0.26 1.53 -16.13
CA GLN A 158 -1.71 1.53 -16.29
C GLN A 158 -2.38 0.62 -15.24
N LYS A 159 -1.81 -0.57 -14.99
CA LYS A 159 -2.31 -1.52 -13.97
C LYS A 159 -2.25 -0.97 -12.55
N LEU A 160 -1.40 0.02 -12.26
CA LEU A 160 -1.31 0.63 -10.93
C LEU A 160 -2.53 1.46 -10.56
N ASP A 161 -3.34 1.85 -11.55
CA ASP A 161 -4.52 2.70 -11.39
C ASP A 161 -4.23 3.86 -10.43
N LEU A 162 -3.23 4.68 -10.80
CA LEU A 162 -2.75 5.75 -9.94
C LEU A 162 -3.89 6.75 -9.64
N THR A 163 -4.83 6.92 -10.57
CA THR A 163 -5.98 7.84 -10.43
C THR A 163 -7.11 7.31 -9.56
N ASN A 164 -6.96 6.12 -8.96
CA ASN A 164 -8.00 5.52 -8.14
C ASN A 164 -8.44 6.46 -6.99
N PRO A 165 -9.73 6.79 -6.87
CA PRO A 165 -10.24 7.70 -5.83
C PRO A 165 -9.97 7.20 -4.41
N GLU A 166 -9.80 5.89 -4.19
CA GLU A 166 -9.39 5.29 -2.90
C GLU A 166 -8.09 5.87 -2.36
N ARG A 167 -7.19 6.30 -3.25
CA ARG A 167 -5.89 6.88 -2.88
C ARG A 167 -6.00 8.29 -2.32
N LEU A 168 -7.10 8.99 -2.63
CA LEU A 168 -7.42 10.32 -2.12
C LEU A 168 -8.23 10.24 -0.83
N ARG A 169 -9.32 9.47 -0.86
CA ARG A 169 -10.21 9.28 0.27
C ARG A 169 -10.66 7.81 0.27
N PRO A 170 -10.13 7.00 1.19
CA PRO A 170 -10.52 5.60 1.29
C PRO A 170 -12.04 5.44 1.47
N HIS A 171 -12.63 4.50 0.75
CA HIS A 171 -13.96 3.98 0.98
C HIS A 171 -14.01 3.22 2.31
N TRP A 172 -15.23 2.90 2.74
CA TRP A 172 -15.46 2.25 4.03
C TRP A 172 -14.71 0.93 4.18
N ASP A 173 -14.62 0.13 3.11
CA ASP A 173 -13.89 -1.14 3.17
C ASP A 173 -12.41 -0.96 3.45
N SER A 174 -11.75 -0.05 2.72
CA SER A 174 -10.35 0.32 2.98
C SER A 174 -10.17 0.83 4.41
N TYR A 175 -11.07 1.69 4.88
CA TYR A 175 -11.01 2.26 6.23
C TYR A 175 -11.14 1.18 7.32
N PHE A 176 -12.13 0.30 7.22
CA PHE A 176 -12.36 -0.74 8.22
C PHE A 176 -11.37 -1.90 8.12
N MET A 177 -10.84 -2.19 6.93
CA MET A 177 -9.74 -3.14 6.78
C MET A 177 -8.46 -2.62 7.46
N HIS A 178 -8.12 -1.33 7.31
CA HIS A 178 -7.02 -0.74 8.08
C HIS A 178 -7.27 -0.81 9.59
N PHE A 179 -8.52 -0.70 10.03
CA PHE A 179 -8.88 -0.83 11.43
C PHE A 179 -8.69 -2.27 11.93
N ALA A 180 -9.00 -3.26 11.09
CA ALA A 180 -8.70 -4.67 11.36
C ALA A 180 -7.19 -4.93 11.44
N ASP A 181 -6.40 -4.41 10.51
CA ASP A 181 -4.94 -4.50 10.57
C ASP A 181 -4.35 -3.81 11.80
N LEU A 182 -4.89 -2.65 12.20
CA LEU A 182 -4.52 -1.96 13.43
C LEU A 182 -4.83 -2.81 14.68
N ALA A 183 -6.00 -3.44 14.73
CA ALA A 183 -6.34 -4.37 15.81
C ALA A 183 -5.37 -5.57 15.86
N ALA A 184 -4.99 -6.10 14.69
CA ALA A 184 -4.04 -7.21 14.56
C ALA A 184 -2.66 -6.90 15.15
N MET A 185 -2.25 -5.62 15.24
CA MET A 185 -0.99 -5.22 15.87
C MET A 185 -0.91 -5.60 17.36
N ARG A 186 -2.06 -5.81 18.03
CA ARG A 186 -2.13 -6.26 19.43
C ARG A 186 -2.18 -7.79 19.59
N SER A 187 -2.21 -8.56 18.50
CA SER A 187 -2.15 -10.03 18.56
C SER A 187 -0.92 -10.50 19.32
N ASN A 188 -1.13 -11.37 20.30
CA ASN A 188 -0.05 -12.04 21.00
C ASN A 188 0.26 -13.44 20.43
N CYS A 189 -0.49 -13.90 19.43
CA CYS A 189 -0.29 -15.20 18.81
C CYS A 189 1.03 -15.24 18.01
N MET A 190 1.81 -16.32 18.19
CA MET A 190 3.10 -16.51 17.51
C MET A 190 2.98 -17.07 16.09
N LYS A 191 1.79 -17.51 15.67
CA LYS A 191 1.58 -18.11 14.34
C LYS A 191 1.21 -17.10 13.27
N ARG A 192 0.33 -16.15 13.59
CA ARG A 192 -0.18 -15.13 12.67
C ARG A 192 -0.81 -14.01 13.47
N ARG A 193 -0.74 -12.79 12.97
CA ARG A 193 -1.45 -11.62 13.51
C ARG A 193 -2.74 -11.42 12.72
N VAL A 194 -3.87 -11.74 13.36
CA VAL A 194 -5.20 -11.59 12.78
C VAL A 194 -5.94 -10.52 13.57
N GLY A 195 -6.66 -9.66 12.86
CA GLY A 195 -7.51 -8.64 13.44
C GLY A 195 -8.86 -8.61 12.75
N CYS A 196 -9.88 -8.25 13.52
CA CYS A 196 -11.26 -8.25 13.11
C CYS A 196 -11.98 -7.01 13.67
N VAL A 197 -12.90 -6.45 12.90
CA VAL A 197 -13.74 -5.33 13.28
C VAL A 197 -15.17 -5.61 12.84
N ILE A 198 -16.11 -5.45 13.77
CA ILE A 198 -17.54 -5.50 13.47
C ILE A 198 -18.04 -4.06 13.38
N VAL A 199 -18.76 -3.77 12.30
CA VAL A 199 -19.26 -2.45 11.96
C VAL A 199 -20.77 -2.52 11.78
N LYS A 200 -21.48 -1.47 12.21
CA LYS A 200 -22.89 -1.26 11.91
C LYS A 200 -23.08 0.19 11.52
N ASP A 201 -23.77 0.46 10.42
CA ASP A 201 -24.04 1.83 9.94
C ASP A 201 -22.77 2.71 9.86
N ASN A 202 -21.67 2.12 9.37
CA ASN A 202 -20.33 2.73 9.30
C ASN A 202 -19.76 3.18 10.66
N ARG A 203 -20.19 2.54 11.76
CA ARG A 203 -19.64 2.74 13.11
C ARG A 203 -19.09 1.43 13.65
N VAL A 204 -17.92 1.51 14.29
CA VAL A 204 -17.31 0.35 14.94
C VAL A 204 -18.16 -0.07 16.14
N VAL A 205 -18.57 -1.33 16.16
CA VAL A 205 -19.29 -1.98 17.26
C VAL A 205 -18.30 -2.66 18.20
N ALA A 206 -17.37 -3.43 17.63
CA ALA A 206 -16.37 -4.17 18.37
C ALA A 206 -15.13 -4.43 17.52
N THR A 207 -14.02 -4.69 18.20
CA THR A 207 -12.76 -5.11 17.59
C THR A 207 -12.25 -6.36 18.27
N GLY A 208 -11.54 -7.21 17.54
CA GLY A 208 -10.88 -8.38 18.08
C GLY A 208 -9.53 -8.61 17.42
N TYR A 209 -8.64 -9.28 18.14
CA TYR A 209 -7.38 -9.81 17.63
C TYR A 209 -7.18 -11.20 18.22
N ASN A 210 -6.36 -12.03 17.58
CA ASN A 210 -6.15 -13.39 18.05
C ASN A 210 -5.12 -13.46 19.19
N GLY A 211 -5.36 -14.34 20.16
CA GLY A 211 -4.49 -14.50 21.33
C GLY A 211 -5.05 -15.42 22.41
N THR A 212 -4.22 -15.74 23.40
CA THR A 212 -4.64 -16.57 24.55
C THR A 212 -5.73 -15.87 25.39
N PRO A 213 -6.49 -16.62 26.21
CA PRO A 213 -7.62 -16.08 26.96
C PRO A 213 -7.22 -15.00 27.96
N ARG A 214 -8.17 -14.13 28.33
CA ARG A 214 -7.97 -13.07 29.32
C ARG A 214 -7.46 -13.67 30.65
N GLY A 215 -6.41 -13.07 31.20
CA GLY A 215 -5.79 -13.52 32.46
C GLY A 215 -4.84 -14.72 32.35
N ALA A 216 -4.75 -15.36 31.18
CA ALA A 216 -3.75 -16.40 30.92
C ALA A 216 -2.43 -15.78 30.42
N LYS A 217 -1.36 -16.57 30.47
CA LYS A 217 -0.05 -16.22 29.89
C LYS A 217 -0.21 -15.95 28.38
N ASN A 218 0.44 -14.91 27.86
CA ASN A 218 0.31 -14.58 26.44
C ASN A 218 0.96 -15.67 25.56
N CYS A 219 0.47 -15.87 24.33
CA CYS A 219 1.09 -16.86 23.44
C CYS A 219 2.56 -16.53 23.12
N ASN A 220 2.91 -15.25 22.96
CA ASN A 220 4.29 -14.78 22.76
C ASN A 220 5.17 -14.87 24.03
N GLU A 221 4.60 -15.26 25.16
CA GLU A 221 5.30 -15.59 26.39
C GLU A 221 5.35 -17.13 26.60
N GLY A 222 4.92 -17.93 25.61
CA GLY A 222 4.84 -19.39 25.74
C GLY A 222 3.52 -19.91 26.30
N GLY A 223 2.48 -19.08 26.39
CA GLY A 223 1.17 -19.46 26.93
C GLY A 223 0.34 -20.42 26.08
N CYS A 224 0.83 -20.82 24.91
CA CYS A 224 0.18 -21.79 24.03
C CYS A 224 1.20 -22.79 23.48
N ASN A 225 1.16 -24.03 23.98
CA ASN A 225 2.11 -25.08 23.58
C ASN A 225 2.02 -25.37 22.07
N ARG A 226 0.81 -25.48 21.52
CA ARG A 226 0.60 -25.71 20.08
C ARG A 226 1.29 -24.65 19.21
N CYS A 227 1.18 -23.39 19.60
CA CYS A 227 1.77 -22.29 18.82
C CYS A 227 3.30 -22.25 18.94
N ASN A 228 3.85 -22.54 20.12
CA ASN A 228 5.28 -22.43 20.41
C ASN A 228 6.09 -23.70 20.11
N HIS A 229 5.44 -24.88 20.07
CA HIS A 229 6.08 -26.18 19.87
C HIS A 229 5.46 -26.96 18.69
N PRO A 230 5.60 -26.46 17.45
CA PRO A 230 4.89 -27.05 16.31
C PRO A 230 5.34 -28.47 15.94
N ALA A 231 6.61 -28.80 16.15
CA ALA A 231 7.14 -30.14 15.87
C ALA A 231 6.56 -31.20 16.82
N GLU A 232 6.41 -30.85 18.11
CA GLU A 232 5.88 -31.74 19.15
C GLU A 232 4.36 -31.89 19.08
N SER A 233 3.67 -30.84 18.62
CA SER A 233 2.20 -30.79 18.57
C SER A 233 1.61 -31.26 17.23
N GLY A 234 2.44 -31.65 16.27
CA GLY A 234 2.00 -32.01 14.91
C GLY A 234 1.26 -30.86 14.21
N SER A 235 1.60 -29.62 14.54
CA SER A 235 0.82 -28.43 14.16
C SER A 235 1.05 -28.01 12.71
N SER A 236 0.27 -28.56 11.79
CA SER A 236 0.06 -28.00 10.46
C SER A 236 -1.25 -27.20 10.38
N SER A 237 -1.43 -26.43 9.30
CA SER A 237 -2.67 -25.68 9.06
C SER A 237 -3.87 -26.64 9.06
N GLY A 238 -4.90 -26.33 9.85
CA GLY A 238 -6.10 -27.16 9.95
C GLY A 238 -5.98 -28.40 10.85
N VAL A 239 -4.80 -28.72 11.42
CA VAL A 239 -4.58 -29.91 12.26
C VAL A 239 -4.50 -29.55 13.74
N ALA A 240 -5.06 -30.43 14.58
CA ALA A 240 -5.09 -30.32 16.04
C ALA A 240 -5.56 -28.94 16.55
N LEU A 241 -6.57 -28.35 15.88
CA LEU A 241 -7.04 -27.00 16.22
C LEU A 241 -7.58 -26.90 17.66
N SER A 242 -8.11 -28.00 18.19
CA SER A 242 -8.61 -28.10 19.58
C SER A 242 -7.52 -27.94 20.64
N THR A 243 -6.23 -28.12 20.31
CA THR A 243 -5.12 -27.92 21.25
C THR A 243 -4.60 -26.48 21.27
N CYS A 244 -5.15 -25.61 20.41
CA CYS A 244 -4.81 -24.19 20.39
C CYS A 244 -5.52 -23.46 21.52
N LEU A 245 -4.76 -22.77 22.37
CA LEU A 245 -5.33 -21.90 23.40
C LEU A 245 -5.70 -20.51 22.87
N CYS A 246 -5.22 -20.13 21.69
CA CYS A 246 -5.51 -18.82 21.13
C CYS A 246 -6.94 -18.76 20.56
N LEU A 247 -7.74 -17.84 21.08
CA LEU A 247 -8.98 -17.40 20.45
C LEU A 247 -8.67 -16.64 19.16
N HIS A 248 -9.54 -16.79 18.17
CA HIS A 248 -9.45 -16.08 16.90
C HIS A 248 -9.92 -14.63 17.03
N ALA A 249 -9.53 -13.78 16.06
CA ALA A 249 -9.88 -12.37 16.10
C ALA A 249 -11.40 -12.16 15.96
N GLU A 250 -12.02 -12.96 15.10
CA GLU A 250 -13.46 -13.00 14.85
C GLU A 250 -14.21 -13.39 16.11
N GLU A 251 -13.74 -14.41 16.83
CA GLU A 251 -14.33 -14.84 18.10
C GLU A 251 -14.25 -13.73 19.15
N ASN A 252 -13.08 -13.11 19.31
CA ASN A 252 -12.91 -12.01 20.25
C ASN A 252 -13.80 -10.80 19.90
N ALA A 253 -13.93 -10.47 18.62
CA ALA A 253 -14.81 -9.39 18.17
C ALA A 253 -16.29 -9.71 18.45
N LEU A 254 -16.73 -10.95 18.18
CA LEU A 254 -18.10 -11.41 18.43
C LEU A 254 -18.41 -11.47 19.93
N LEU A 255 -17.49 -11.98 20.75
CA LEU A 255 -17.61 -12.03 22.20
C LEU A 255 -17.73 -10.63 22.81
N GLU A 256 -16.90 -9.70 22.31
CA GLU A 256 -16.97 -8.31 22.74
C GLU A 256 -18.29 -7.68 22.31
N ALA A 257 -18.67 -7.76 21.02
CA ALA A 257 -19.93 -7.21 20.52
C ALA A 257 -21.15 -7.74 21.30
N GLY A 258 -21.20 -9.05 21.52
CA GLY A 258 -22.38 -9.73 22.02
C GLY A 258 -23.56 -9.67 21.03
N ARG A 259 -24.50 -10.62 21.16
CA ARG A 259 -25.59 -10.77 20.19
C ARG A 259 -26.46 -9.52 20.04
N ARG A 260 -26.69 -8.76 21.12
CA ARG A 260 -27.58 -7.59 21.11
C ARG A 260 -27.06 -6.42 20.27
N ARG A 261 -25.76 -6.34 20.00
CA ARG A 261 -25.16 -5.25 19.21
C ARG A 261 -24.92 -5.64 17.76
N VAL A 262 -25.14 -6.91 17.42
CA VAL A 262 -25.10 -7.42 16.05
C VAL A 262 -26.55 -7.54 15.57
N GLU A 263 -26.93 -6.63 14.69
CA GLU A 263 -28.28 -6.53 14.12
C GLU A 263 -28.19 -6.50 12.58
N GLU A 264 -29.30 -6.19 11.92
CA GLU A 264 -29.32 -5.90 10.48
C GLU A 264 -28.25 -4.86 10.11
N ASN A 265 -27.66 -5.02 8.92
CA ASN A 265 -26.55 -4.21 8.39
C ASN A 265 -25.23 -4.31 9.15
N SER A 266 -25.04 -5.35 9.97
CA SER A 266 -23.74 -5.60 10.60
C SER A 266 -22.77 -6.26 9.61
N ILE A 267 -21.61 -5.64 9.42
CA ILE A 267 -20.53 -6.10 8.53
C ILE A 267 -19.32 -6.48 9.38
N LEU A 268 -18.72 -7.63 9.08
CA LEU A 268 -17.47 -8.08 9.70
C LEU A 268 -16.31 -7.89 8.71
N TYR A 269 -15.33 -7.09 9.11
CA TYR A 269 -14.07 -6.91 8.40
C TYR A 269 -12.97 -7.70 9.10
N CYS A 270 -12.28 -8.60 8.40
CA CYS A 270 -11.18 -9.38 8.96
C CYS A 270 -9.99 -9.39 8.01
N ASN A 271 -8.77 -9.19 8.52
CA ASN A 271 -7.60 -9.18 7.63
C ASN A 271 -7.21 -10.56 7.08
N THR A 272 -7.83 -11.63 7.59
CA THR A 272 -7.67 -13.01 7.09
C THR A 272 -9.05 -13.64 6.92
N CYS A 273 -9.24 -14.46 5.87
CA CYS A 273 -10.46 -15.21 5.68
C CYS A 273 -10.81 -16.03 6.94
N PRO A 274 -12.05 -15.92 7.47
CA PRO A 274 -12.45 -16.67 8.64
C PRO A 274 -12.33 -18.18 8.46
N CYS A 275 -11.88 -18.88 9.51
CA CYS A 275 -11.89 -20.34 9.51
C CYS A 275 -13.32 -20.88 9.66
N LEU A 276 -13.55 -22.16 9.35
CA LEU A 276 -14.87 -22.79 9.41
C LEU A 276 -15.57 -22.60 10.77
N THR A 277 -14.85 -22.73 11.89
CA THR A 277 -15.45 -22.56 13.23
C THR A 277 -15.87 -21.11 13.50
N CYS A 278 -15.12 -20.13 13.00
CA CYS A 278 -15.51 -18.72 13.06
C CYS A 278 -16.68 -18.44 12.14
N THR A 279 -16.67 -18.96 10.91
CA THR A 279 -17.76 -18.84 9.94
C THR A 279 -19.10 -19.28 10.52
N ILE A 280 -19.16 -20.45 11.16
CA ILE A 280 -20.38 -20.94 11.82
C ILE A 280 -20.86 -19.94 12.91
N LYS A 281 -19.95 -19.38 13.70
CA LYS A 281 -20.28 -18.42 14.77
C LYS A 281 -20.76 -17.08 14.19
N ILE A 282 -20.13 -16.61 13.12
CA ILE A 282 -20.49 -15.37 12.41
C ILE A 282 -21.93 -15.48 11.89
N VAL A 283 -22.27 -16.61 11.25
CA VAL A 283 -23.63 -16.91 10.80
C VAL A 283 -24.60 -16.90 11.98
N GLN A 284 -24.29 -17.63 13.05
CA GLN A 284 -25.18 -17.79 14.20
C GLN A 284 -25.49 -16.48 14.95
N VAL A 285 -24.56 -15.53 14.92
CA VAL A 285 -24.72 -14.22 15.59
C VAL A 285 -25.53 -13.23 14.74
N GLY A 286 -25.64 -13.43 13.43
CA GLY A 286 -26.48 -12.61 12.54
C GLY A 286 -25.74 -11.52 11.77
N ILE A 287 -24.44 -11.69 11.52
CA ILE A 287 -23.69 -10.81 10.60
C ILE A 287 -24.25 -10.98 9.17
N THR A 288 -24.43 -9.87 8.45
CA THR A 288 -25.05 -9.89 7.10
C THR A 288 -24.02 -9.85 5.97
N GLU A 289 -22.80 -9.39 6.26
CA GLU A 289 -21.72 -9.30 5.28
C GLU A 289 -20.34 -9.52 5.93
N VAL A 290 -19.46 -10.23 5.23
CA VAL A 290 -18.09 -10.51 5.64
C VAL A 290 -17.14 -10.07 4.53
N VAL A 291 -16.17 -9.25 4.91
CA VAL A 291 -15.15 -8.69 4.02
C VAL A 291 -13.78 -9.06 4.55
N TYR A 292 -12.93 -9.65 3.70
CA TYR A 292 -11.59 -10.08 4.10
C TYR A 292 -10.50 -9.68 3.10
N SER A 293 -9.24 -9.52 3.55
CA SER A 293 -8.14 -9.15 2.63
C SER A 293 -7.24 -10.33 2.23
N GLN A 294 -6.85 -11.18 3.17
CA GLN A 294 -5.93 -12.31 2.89
C GLN A 294 -6.66 -13.65 2.85
N SER A 295 -6.39 -14.44 1.81
CA SER A 295 -6.87 -15.82 1.70
C SER A 295 -6.30 -16.74 2.77
N TYR A 296 -7.04 -17.81 3.06
CA TYR A 296 -6.65 -18.88 3.95
C TYR A 296 -6.89 -20.26 3.29
N SER A 297 -6.37 -21.32 3.90
CA SER A 297 -6.38 -22.67 3.30
C SER A 297 -7.78 -23.29 3.16
N MET A 298 -8.84 -22.60 3.60
CA MET A 298 -10.21 -23.14 3.70
C MET A 298 -11.27 -22.17 3.16
N ASP A 299 -10.90 -21.24 2.28
CA ASP A 299 -11.79 -20.17 1.80
C ASP A 299 -13.07 -20.74 1.15
N GLU A 300 -12.96 -21.81 0.35
CA GLU A 300 -14.11 -22.45 -0.30
C GLU A 300 -15.14 -23.01 0.70
N PHE A 301 -14.69 -23.55 1.84
CA PHE A 301 -15.58 -24.06 2.88
C PHE A 301 -16.31 -22.92 3.59
N SER A 302 -15.61 -21.83 3.89
CA SER A 302 -16.22 -20.64 4.48
C SER A 302 -17.23 -20.01 3.52
N GLU A 303 -16.87 -19.88 2.25
CA GLU A 303 -17.75 -19.37 1.20
C GLU A 303 -19.02 -20.20 1.06
N LYS A 304 -18.92 -21.54 1.06
CA LYS A 304 -20.09 -22.43 0.97
C LYS A 304 -21.07 -22.17 2.11
N VAL A 305 -20.58 -22.11 3.35
CA VAL A 305 -21.43 -21.89 4.53
C VAL A 305 -22.06 -20.50 4.51
N PHE A 306 -21.29 -19.44 4.17
CA PHE A 306 -21.85 -18.10 4.05
C PHE A 306 -22.92 -18.01 2.96
N ARG A 307 -22.70 -18.66 1.81
CA ARG A 307 -23.65 -18.71 0.71
C ARG A 307 -24.95 -19.41 1.09
N GLU A 308 -24.87 -20.57 1.76
CA GLU A 308 -26.03 -21.29 2.27
C GLU A 308 -26.82 -20.46 3.29
N ALA A 309 -26.14 -19.64 4.10
CA ALA A 309 -26.75 -18.74 5.08
C ALA A 309 -27.22 -17.38 4.51
N GLY A 310 -27.02 -17.11 3.22
CA GLY A 310 -27.39 -15.83 2.59
C GLY A 310 -26.52 -14.63 3.03
N ILE A 311 -25.31 -14.87 3.55
CA ILE A 311 -24.36 -13.83 3.96
C ILE A 311 -23.51 -13.41 2.76
N LYS A 312 -23.40 -12.10 2.53
CA LYS A 312 -22.49 -11.57 1.50
C LYS A 312 -21.04 -11.84 1.92
N PHE A 313 -20.27 -12.48 1.06
CA PHE A 313 -18.87 -12.81 1.33
C PHE A 313 -18.00 -12.32 0.17
N ARG A 314 -17.01 -11.49 0.47
CA ARG A 314 -16.14 -10.92 -0.56
C ARG A 314 -14.72 -10.62 -0.08
N GLN A 315 -13.78 -10.76 -1.00
CA GLN A 315 -12.41 -10.33 -0.79
C GLN A 315 -12.24 -8.84 -1.14
N PHE A 316 -11.59 -8.09 -0.27
CA PHE A 316 -11.18 -6.71 -0.47
C PHE A 316 -9.73 -6.68 -0.97
N ILE A 317 -9.51 -5.98 -2.09
CA ILE A 317 -8.19 -5.82 -2.70
C ILE A 317 -7.81 -4.33 -2.59
N PRO A 318 -6.84 -3.96 -1.74
CA PRO A 318 -6.41 -2.57 -1.61
C PRO A 318 -5.64 -2.11 -2.86
N PRO A 319 -5.61 -0.79 -3.15
CA PRO A 319 -4.69 -0.24 -4.13
C PRO A 319 -3.24 -0.56 -3.76
N THR A 320 -2.40 -0.83 -4.77
CA THR A 320 -0.98 -1.16 -4.53
C THR A 320 -0.21 0.05 -4.00
N TYR A 321 0.64 -0.17 -3.00
CA TYR A 321 1.59 0.79 -2.41
C TYR A 321 2.96 0.13 -2.21
N GLY A 322 3.99 0.92 -1.91
CA GLY A 322 5.33 0.44 -1.63
C GLY A 322 6.17 0.19 -2.89
N THR A 323 7.05 -0.81 -2.85
CA THR A 323 7.99 -1.08 -3.94
C THR A 323 7.36 -1.96 -5.02
N ILE A 324 7.44 -1.50 -6.27
CA ILE A 324 6.92 -2.19 -7.44
C ILE A 324 8.05 -2.38 -8.43
N VAL A 325 8.33 -3.63 -8.77
CA VAL A 325 9.35 -3.98 -9.75
C VAL A 325 8.68 -4.18 -11.10
N ILE A 326 9.06 -3.34 -12.06
CA ILE A 326 8.58 -3.40 -13.45
C ILE A 326 9.63 -4.21 -14.23
N GLN A 327 9.23 -5.38 -14.69
CA GLN A 327 10.04 -6.31 -15.49
C GLN A 327 9.29 -6.65 -16.77
#